data_AF-A0A659ULX5-F1
#
_entry.id   AF-A0A659ULX5-F1
#
_cell.length_a   1.000
_cell.length_b   1.000
_cell.length_c   1.000
_cell.angle_alpha   90.00
_cell.angle_beta   90.00
_cell.angle_gamma   90.00
#
_symmetry.space_group_name_H-M   'P 1'
#
loop_
_entity.id
_entity.type
_entity.pdbx_description
1 polymer ?
#
loop_
_entity_poly.entity_id
_entity_poly.type
_entity_poly.pdbx_seq_one_letter_code
_entity_poly.pdbx_strand_id
1 'polypeptide(L)'
;FGPWAVAGPALEYGIRALADLGWQDAMRASLVDASARLDALFGRFGVRVAGGTTLFRYLSLPDAGGLFSALGESGILLRHFSGRPHVLRAGLPGSEVEWRRLESALADWASRREDRSKG
;
A
#
# COMPACT_ATOMS: atom_id res chain seq x y z
N PHE A 1 12.80 -29.47 -3.73
CA PHE A 1 11.43 -29.83 -3.33
C PHE A 1 11.50 -31.13 -2.55
N GLY A 2 11.26 -31.10 -1.23
CA GLY A 2 11.17 -32.30 -0.40
C GLY A 2 9.71 -32.75 -0.25
N PRO A 3 9.44 -33.99 0.17
CA PRO A 3 8.09 -34.57 0.25
C PRO A 3 7.14 -33.86 1.25
N TRP A 4 7.64 -32.93 2.06
CA TRP A 4 6.89 -32.17 3.07
C TRP A 4 7.01 -30.66 2.81
N ALA A 5 6.44 -30.20 1.70
CA ALA A 5 6.62 -28.82 1.22
C ALA A 5 5.83 -27.75 2.00
N VAL A 6 4.90 -28.16 2.87
CA VAL A 6 4.04 -27.24 3.64
C VAL A 6 3.97 -27.71 5.08
N ALA A 7 4.21 -26.79 6.03
CA ALA A 7 4.11 -27.10 7.45
C ALA A 7 2.66 -27.44 7.84
N GLY A 8 2.45 -28.45 8.69
CA GLY A 8 1.13 -28.88 9.15
C GLY A 8 0.21 -27.74 9.64
N PRO A 9 0.69 -26.80 10.47
CA PRO A 9 -0.11 -25.65 10.89
C PRO A 9 -0.56 -24.75 9.74
N ALA A 10 0.27 -24.56 8.71
CA ALA A 10 -0.12 -23.77 7.54
C ALA A 10 -1.24 -24.44 6.74
N LEU A 11 -1.24 -25.78 6.67
CA LEU A 11 -2.34 -26.54 6.07
C LEU A 11 -3.63 -26.38 6.88
N GLU A 12 -3.56 -26.45 8.20
CA GLU A 12 -4.73 -26.31 9.07
C GLU A 12 -5.38 -24.93 8.93
N TYR A 13 -4.58 -23.86 8.95
CA TYR A 13 -5.09 -22.50 8.70
C TYR A 13 -5.63 -22.35 7.27
N GLY A 14 -4.94 -22.93 6.29
CA GLY A 14 -5.36 -22.91 4.89
C GLY A 14 -6.73 -23.55 4.69
N ILE A 15 -6.97 -24.73 5.27
CA ILE A 15 -8.27 -25.43 5.18
C ILE A 15 -9.38 -24.55 5.76
N ARG A 16 -9.18 -23.98 6.95
CA ARG A 16 -10.19 -23.12 7.60
C ARG A 16 -10.48 -21.87 6.78
N ALA A 17 -9.44 -21.16 6.32
CA ALA A 17 -9.60 -19.93 5.54
C ALA A 17 -10.27 -20.19 4.17
N LEU A 18 -9.91 -21.30 3.51
CA LEU A 18 -10.48 -21.65 2.20
C LEU A 18 -11.92 -22.17 2.29
N ALA A 19 -12.31 -22.79 3.41
CA ALA A 19 -13.68 -23.24 3.64
C ALA A 19 -14.63 -22.10 4.04
N ASP A 20 -14.11 -21.01 4.62
CA ASP A 20 -14.92 -19.87 5.07
C ASP A 20 -15.22 -18.89 3.93
N LEU A 21 -16.25 -19.20 3.15
CA LEU A 21 -16.70 -18.36 2.03
C LEU A 21 -17.26 -17.02 2.51
N GLY A 22 -17.94 -16.98 3.66
CA GLY A 22 -18.51 -15.76 4.21
C GLY A 22 -17.43 -14.75 4.59
N TRP A 23 -16.37 -15.22 5.25
CA TRP A 23 -15.19 -14.40 5.52
C TRP A 23 -14.50 -13.93 4.24
N GLN A 24 -14.36 -14.81 3.23
CA GLN A 24 -13.73 -14.44 1.96
C GLN A 24 -14.49 -13.32 1.23
N ASP A 25 -15.81 -13.38 1.17
CA ASP A 25 -16.63 -12.36 0.52
C ASP A 25 -16.60 -11.03 1.28
N ALA A 26 -16.70 -11.08 2.61
CA ALA A 26 -16.55 -9.90 3.46
C ALA A 26 -15.16 -9.24 3.29
N MET A 27 -14.10 -10.05 3.23
CA MET A 27 -12.74 -9.55 3.02
C MET A 27 -12.56 -8.94 1.62
N ARG A 28 -13.11 -9.55 0.57
CA ARG A 28 -13.07 -8.98 -0.79
C ARG A 28 -13.75 -7.62 -0.84
N ALA A 29 -14.93 -7.48 -0.24
CA ALA A 29 -15.63 -6.19 -0.16
C ALA A 29 -14.79 -5.15 0.59
N SER A 30 -14.25 -5.51 1.76
CA SER A 30 -13.37 -4.62 2.54
C SER A 30 -12.13 -4.17 1.76
N LEU A 31 -11.50 -5.07 1.00
CA LEU A 31 -10.34 -4.76 0.17
C LEU A 31 -10.68 -3.83 -1.00
N VAL A 32 -11.88 -3.95 -1.60
CA VAL A 32 -12.37 -3.00 -2.60
C VAL A 32 -12.46 -1.60 -2.01
N ASP A 33 -13.14 -1.46 -0.87
CA ASP A 33 -13.32 -0.17 -0.20
C ASP A 33 -11.99 0.44 0.25
N ALA A 34 -11.11 -0.37 0.86
CA ALA A 34 -9.79 0.08 1.28
C ALA A 34 -8.92 0.52 0.09
N SER A 35 -8.99 -0.19 -1.04
CA SER A 35 -8.24 0.19 -2.24
C SER A 35 -8.72 1.50 -2.86
N ALA A 36 -10.05 1.73 -2.88
CA ALA A 36 -10.64 2.98 -3.35
C ALA A 36 -10.33 4.15 -2.40
N ARG A 37 -10.34 3.92 -1.09
CA ARG A 37 -9.89 4.91 -0.09
C ARG A 37 -8.43 5.28 -0.28
N LEU A 38 -7.56 4.30 -0.57
CA LEU A 38 -6.14 4.54 -0.81
C LEU A 38 -5.92 5.37 -2.09
N ASP A 39 -6.70 5.10 -3.14
CA ASP A 39 -6.68 5.90 -4.37
C ASP A 39 -7.03 7.35 -4.11
N ALA A 40 -8.13 7.59 -3.40
CA ALA A 40 -8.57 8.93 -3.04
C ALA A 40 -7.52 9.65 -2.19
N LEU A 41 -6.92 8.95 -1.23
CA LEU A 41 -5.89 9.52 -0.35
C LEU A 41 -4.65 9.96 -1.14
N PHE A 42 -4.08 9.09 -1.98
CA PHE A 42 -2.94 9.46 -2.82
C PHE A 42 -3.29 10.58 -3.80
N GLY A 43 -4.48 10.53 -4.39
CA GLY A 43 -5.00 11.56 -5.30
C GLY A 43 -5.05 12.95 -4.67
N ARG A 44 -5.48 13.05 -3.40
CA ARG A 44 -5.51 14.32 -2.65
C ARG A 44 -4.15 15.01 -2.53
N PHE A 45 -3.05 14.26 -2.56
CA PHE A 45 -1.69 14.79 -2.48
C PHE A 45 -0.97 14.82 -3.85
N GLY A 46 -1.72 14.67 -4.94
CA GLY A 46 -1.19 14.72 -6.30
C GLY A 46 -0.32 13.52 -6.67
N VAL A 47 -0.49 12.38 -5.98
CA VAL A 47 0.18 11.12 -6.32
C VAL A 47 -0.74 10.31 -7.21
N ARG A 48 -0.34 10.14 -8.48
CA ARG A 48 -1.12 9.37 -9.44
C ARG A 48 -1.01 7.87 -9.15
N VAL A 49 -2.17 7.25 -8.91
CA VAL A 49 -2.30 5.80 -8.97
C VAL A 49 -2.42 5.37 -10.43
N ALA A 50 -1.43 4.60 -10.92
CA ALA A 50 -1.34 4.14 -12.29
C ALA A 50 -2.02 2.77 -12.52
N GLY A 51 -2.40 2.08 -11.45
CA GLY A 51 -3.12 0.81 -11.49
C GLY A 51 -2.98 0.06 -10.17
N GLY A 52 -3.23 -1.24 -10.17
CA GLY A 52 -3.05 -2.09 -9.00
C GLY A 52 -4.09 -3.19 -8.90
N THR A 53 -4.20 -3.76 -7.71
CA THR A 53 -5.23 -4.72 -7.32
C THR A 53 -5.96 -4.19 -6.08
N THR A 54 -6.89 -4.97 -5.55
CA THR A 54 -7.52 -4.67 -4.25
C THR A 54 -6.56 -4.95 -3.08
N LEU A 55 -5.41 -5.59 -3.28
CA LEU A 55 -4.40 -5.85 -2.25
C LEU A 55 -3.29 -4.79 -2.19
N PHE A 56 -3.09 -4.04 -3.26
CA PHE A 56 -2.05 -3.01 -3.36
C PHE A 56 -2.31 -2.03 -4.49
N ARG A 57 -1.75 -0.82 -4.39
CA ARG A 57 -1.81 0.21 -5.42
C ARG A 57 -0.45 0.44 -6.06
N TYR A 58 -0.45 0.62 -7.37
CA TYR A 58 0.72 0.91 -8.18
C TYR A 58 0.77 2.41 -8.46
N LEU A 59 1.81 3.07 -7.98
CA LEU A 59 1.99 4.51 -8.06
C LEU A 59 3.01 4.82 -9.15
N SER A 60 2.76 5.88 -9.91
CA SER A 60 3.71 6.41 -10.89
C SER A 60 3.83 7.91 -10.74
N LEU A 61 5.04 8.38 -10.44
CA LEU A 61 5.32 9.79 -10.23
C LEU A 61 6.79 10.10 -10.57
N PRO A 62 7.11 11.30 -11.08
CA PRO A 62 8.48 11.67 -11.43
C PRO A 62 9.45 11.56 -10.25
N ASP A 63 9.04 12.01 -9.06
CA ASP A 63 9.84 11.98 -7.83
C ASP A 63 9.40 10.85 -6.88
N ALA A 64 9.42 9.61 -7.39
CA ALA A 64 9.05 8.45 -6.57
C ALA A 64 10.07 8.16 -5.47
N GLY A 65 11.34 8.46 -5.71
CA GLY A 65 12.40 8.38 -4.71
C GLY A 65 12.15 9.31 -3.52
N GLY A 66 11.76 10.57 -3.77
CA GLY A 66 11.44 11.52 -2.71
C GLY A 66 10.25 11.08 -1.86
N LEU A 67 9.18 10.57 -2.48
CA LEU A 67 8.05 10.02 -1.74
C LEU A 67 8.43 8.79 -0.91
N PHE A 68 9.22 7.87 -1.48
CA PHE A 68 9.70 6.68 -0.78
C PHE A 68 10.51 7.04 0.47
N SER A 69 11.47 7.97 0.35
CA SER A 69 12.29 8.40 1.48
C SER A 69 11.46 9.08 2.57
N ALA A 70 10.57 10.02 2.20
CA ALA A 70 9.76 10.75 3.17
C ALA A 70 8.81 9.84 3.97
N LEU A 71 8.15 8.90 3.30
CA LEU A 71 7.31 7.92 3.98
C LEU A 71 8.16 6.93 4.80
N GLY A 72 9.33 6.53 4.30
CA GLY A 72 10.27 5.67 5.01
C GLY A 72 10.81 6.29 6.31
N GLU A 73 11.13 7.58 6.31
CA GLU A 73 11.52 8.36 7.50
C GLU A 73 10.39 8.40 8.54
N SER A 74 9.13 8.39 8.06
CA SER A 74 7.94 8.29 8.90
C SER A 74 7.60 6.85 9.29
N GLY A 75 8.47 5.87 8.99
CA GLY A 75 8.34 4.45 9.26
C GLY A 75 7.23 3.74 8.47
N ILE A 76 6.89 4.27 7.28
CA ILE A 76 5.93 3.69 6.33
C ILE A 76 6.70 3.19 5.12
N LEU A 77 6.80 1.86 4.99
CA LEU A 77 7.58 1.25 3.92
C LEU A 77 6.72 0.99 2.67
N LEU A 78 7.08 1.64 1.57
CA LEU A 78 6.58 1.29 0.24
C LEU A 78 7.56 0.34 -0.47
N ARG A 79 7.10 -0.37 -1.50
CA ARG A 79 8.01 -1.16 -2.35
C ARG A 79 8.49 -0.30 -3.53
N HIS A 80 9.80 -0.03 -3.56
CA HIS A 80 10.50 0.57 -4.68
C HIS A 80 11.01 -0.49 -5.69
N PHE A 81 11.26 -0.07 -6.94
CA PHE A 81 11.73 -0.93 -8.02
C PHE A 81 13.00 -0.35 -8.66
N SER A 82 14.15 -1.03 -8.52
CA SER A 82 15.45 -0.55 -9.02
C SER A 82 15.46 -0.27 -10.53
N GLY A 83 14.82 -1.11 -11.34
CA GLY A 83 14.72 -0.92 -12.80
C GLY A 83 13.64 0.07 -13.25
N ARG A 84 12.86 0.64 -12.32
CA ARG A 84 11.75 1.56 -12.61
C ARG A 84 11.70 2.65 -11.52
N PRO A 85 12.60 3.65 -11.56
CA PRO A 85 12.79 4.61 -10.47
C PRO A 85 11.61 5.56 -10.25
N HIS A 86 10.65 5.62 -11.17
CA HIS A 86 9.45 6.47 -11.11
C HIS A 86 8.22 5.73 -10.56
N VAL A 87 8.37 4.51 -10.06
CA VAL A 87 7.23 3.67 -9.64
C VAL A 87 7.38 3.10 -8.23
N LEU A 88 6.26 3.04 -7.53
CA LEU A 88 6.16 2.43 -6.20
C LEU A 88 4.96 1.49 -6.15
N ARG A 89 4.98 0.57 -5.19
CA ARG A 89 3.81 -0.20 -4.80
C ARG A 89 3.50 0.04 -3.33
N ALA A 90 2.29 0.49 -3.06
CA ALA A 90 1.75 0.71 -1.73
C ALA A 90 0.83 -0.45 -1.33
N GLY A 91 1.05 -1.00 -0.13
CA GLY A 91 0.07 -1.89 0.52
C GLY A 91 -1.07 -1.09 1.15
N LEU A 92 -2.09 -1.80 1.61
CA LEU A 92 -3.20 -1.21 2.36
C LEU A 92 -2.82 -1.06 3.84
N PRO A 93 -3.12 0.10 4.47
CA PRO A 93 -3.13 0.20 5.93
C PRO A 93 -4.18 -0.74 6.54
N GLY A 94 -3.86 -1.39 7.66
CA GLY A 94 -4.72 -2.36 8.35
C GLY A 94 -5.60 -1.75 9.44
N SER A 95 -5.29 -0.55 9.94
CA SER A 95 -6.07 0.14 10.97
C SER A 95 -6.26 1.64 10.71
N GLU A 96 -7.27 2.26 11.31
CA GLU A 96 -7.51 3.72 11.22
C GLU A 96 -6.34 4.57 11.74
N VAL A 97 -5.55 4.03 12.67
CA VAL A 97 -4.32 4.71 13.13
C VAL A 97 -3.28 4.75 12.01
N GLU A 98 -3.11 3.64 11.30
CA GLU A 98 -2.18 3.57 10.16
C GLU A 98 -2.65 4.43 8.98
N TRP A 99 -3.96 4.51 8.74
CA TRP A 99 -4.53 5.43 7.75
C TRP A 99 -4.21 6.89 8.04
N ARG A 100 -4.45 7.34 9.28
CA ARG A 100 -4.12 8.72 9.70
C ARG A 100 -2.63 9.00 9.63
N ARG A 101 -1.80 8.01 10.00
CA ARG A 101 -0.33 8.12 9.91
C ARG A 101 0.11 8.29 8.45
N LEU A 102 -0.46 7.54 7.52
CA LEU A 102 -0.19 7.69 6.09
C LEU A 102 -0.62 9.07 5.58
N GLU A 103 -1.82 9.53 5.94
CA GLU A 103 -2.31 10.85 5.55
C GLU A 103 -1.41 11.97 6.05
N SER A 104 -1.01 11.92 7.33
CA SER A 104 -0.09 12.91 7.92
C SER A 104 1.26 12.94 7.19
N ALA A 105 1.85 11.77 6.94
CA ALA A 105 3.13 11.68 6.26
C ALA A 105 3.07 12.19 4.79
N LEU A 106 1.94 11.96 4.11
CA LEU A 106 1.71 12.50 2.77
C LEU A 106 1.52 14.02 2.79
N ALA A 107 0.83 14.57 3.79
CA ALA A 107 0.67 16.01 3.96
C ALA A 107 2.01 16.70 4.22
N ASP A 108 2.84 16.13 5.11
CA ASP A 108 4.18 16.65 5.41
C ASP A 108 5.08 16.62 4.16
N TRP A 109 5.04 15.53 3.40
CA TRP A 109 5.78 15.42 2.14
C TRP A 109 5.31 16.44 1.10
N ALA A 110 4.00 16.63 0.94
CA ALA A 110 3.43 17.58 0.00
C ALA A 110 3.85 19.03 0.34
N SER A 111 3.78 19.40 1.62
CA SER A 111 4.23 20.71 2.11
C SER A 111 5.70 20.99 1.78
N ARG A 112 6.61 20.06 2.10
CA ARG A 112 8.05 20.18 1.78
C ARG A 112 8.32 20.30 0.28
N ARG A 113 7.51 19.66 -0.55
CA ARG A 113 7.64 19.71 -2.02
C ARG A 113 7.20 21.07 -2.57
N GLU A 114 6.16 21.66 -2.02
CA GLU A 114 5.68 23.01 -2.39
C GLU A 114 6.69 24.09 -2.03
N ASP A 115 7.28 24.02 -0.83
CA ASP A 115 8.32 24.97 -0.39
C ASP A 115 9.54 24.95 -1.31
N ARG A 116 9.97 23.75 -1.74
CA ARG A 116 11.06 23.59 -2.71
C ARG A 116 10.74 24.13 -4.11
N SER A 117 9.47 24.22 -4.48
CA SER A 117 9.07 24.76 -5.79
C SER A 117 9.00 26.29 -5.81
N LYS A 118 9.03 26.95 -4.64
CA LYS A 118 8.92 28.41 -4.49
C LYS A 118 10.27 29.13 -4.33
N GLY A 119 11.34 28.40 -4.04
CA GLY A 119 12.72 28.91 -3.93
C GLY A 119 13.51 28.63 -5.19
#